data_AF-A0AAN8ZKX1-F1
#
_entry.id   AF-A0AAN8ZKX1-F1
#
_cell.length_a   1.000
_cell.length_b   1.000
_cell.length_c   1.000
_cell.angle_alpha   90.00
_cell.angle_beta   90.00
_cell.angle_gamma   90.00
#
_symmetry.space_group_name_H-M   'P 1'
#
loop_
_entity.id
_entity.type
_entity.pdbx_description
1 polymer ?
#
loop_
_entity_poly.entity_id
_entity_poly.type
_entity_poly.pdbx_seq_one_letter_code
_entity_poly.pdbx_strand_id
1 'polypeptide(L)'
;PSLFLTTIVQLVYSPKERVQSSATSALIAVLKYNNDKVGVLCMVLDSLSNLCEGKVSVKEEGPKLEPDRVLRLIAKWAKSVGDWNFLVGPLIDKMFAEPSNAIIVKFLSCISEHLVDAVDVVLNRVLLQMRVQNEMNGNFLTNWEGAKVSAVVSTQMQQALFDRLCPLLILRMLPLRVFSDLKSSVMYSQPLAKNAVLYNADINAIDQDCVAGLLLHRALSKFEFEDVRKLAAELCGRIHPQVLFPSICSHLEHAVISQDILKIKACLFSICTSLVVRGMDSVSHPLLVKIRKLLENILLWPSLDGDEVSKAQHGCIDCLALMICTELYRMDSLEDFNFDKMTIVGGNDHVDTATKMSVLDHVIHQLAQDDNILVSHLRFHHGNSPNDAPVPAPFRLCMANVLISACQKISDSGKKPFAWKMLPRLIHFLEATKDSVIRAACIQVMFSAVYHLKSAVLPYSSNLLTISLSFLEKGSDQERMAAAKLLASLMASEDVVVKSISGGLLGVRSLLSSICSKDTSAELQQVCRTLLECVSLR
;
A
#
# COMPACT_ATOMS: atom_id res chain seq x y z
N PRO A 1 -43.01 18.20 5.10
CA PRO A 1 -41.56 18.12 5.37
C PRO A 1 -40.82 19.44 5.10
N SER A 2 -41.00 20.03 3.91
CA SER A 2 -40.34 21.27 3.47
C SER A 2 -40.42 22.45 4.44
N LEU A 3 -41.53 22.62 5.16
CA LEU A 3 -41.73 23.74 6.09
C LEU A 3 -41.01 23.61 7.43
N PHE A 4 -40.70 22.39 7.88
CA PHE A 4 -40.25 22.15 9.27
C PHE A 4 -38.90 21.42 9.36
N LEU A 5 -38.45 20.76 8.29
CA LEU A 5 -37.28 19.88 8.34
C LEU A 5 -35.98 20.63 8.62
N THR A 6 -35.77 21.77 7.96
CA THR A 6 -34.59 22.62 8.20
C THR A 6 -34.53 23.11 9.65
N THR A 7 -35.67 23.51 10.21
CA THR A 7 -35.79 23.91 11.62
C THR A 7 -35.49 22.74 12.55
N ILE A 8 -36.00 21.54 12.26
CA ILE A 8 -35.70 20.33 13.05
C ILE A 8 -34.20 20.02 13.03
N VAL A 9 -33.55 20.09 11.86
CA VAL A 9 -32.10 19.86 11.72
C VAL A 9 -31.30 20.87 12.55
N GLN A 10 -31.69 22.14 12.57
CA GLN A 10 -31.07 23.16 13.43
C GLN A 10 -31.23 22.84 14.92
N LEU A 11 -32.42 22.39 15.33
CA LEU A 11 -32.73 22.09 16.73
C LEU A 11 -31.95 20.87 17.26
N VAL A 12 -31.43 19.98 16.39
CA VAL A 12 -30.49 18.90 16.79
C VAL A 12 -29.17 19.47 17.35
N TYR A 13 -28.83 20.70 16.99
CA TYR A 13 -27.66 21.42 17.51
C TYR A 13 -28.00 22.38 18.65
N SER A 14 -29.24 22.39 19.15
CA SER A 14 -29.63 23.22 20.28
C SER A 14 -28.79 22.91 21.53
N PRO A 15 -28.35 23.92 22.30
CA PRO A 15 -27.65 23.71 23.56
C PRO A 15 -28.57 23.12 24.66
N LYS A 16 -29.90 23.18 24.47
CA LYS A 16 -30.87 22.63 25.41
C LYS A 16 -31.10 21.15 25.16
N GLU A 17 -30.61 20.30 26.06
CA GLU A 17 -30.64 18.82 25.94
C GLU A 17 -32.05 18.25 25.67
N ARG A 18 -33.09 18.76 26.34
CA ARG A 18 -34.49 18.32 26.10
C ARG A 18 -34.97 18.64 24.68
N VAL A 19 -34.63 19.82 24.17
CA VAL A 19 -34.99 20.27 22.82
C VAL A 19 -34.23 19.44 21.79
N GLN A 20 -32.93 19.23 22.02
CA GLN A 20 -32.09 18.40 21.19
C GLN A 20 -32.59 16.95 21.10
N SER A 21 -32.90 16.31 22.23
CA SER A 21 -33.36 14.91 22.27
C SER A 21 -34.71 14.75 21.54
N SER A 22 -35.60 15.73 21.72
CA SER A 22 -36.89 15.78 21.04
C SER A 22 -36.73 15.97 19.53
N ALA A 23 -35.86 16.90 19.11
CA ALA A 23 -35.55 17.17 17.70
C ALA A 23 -34.89 15.95 17.02
N THR A 24 -33.99 15.27 17.72
CA THR A 24 -33.35 14.04 17.25
C THR A 24 -34.38 12.92 17.02
N SER A 25 -35.30 12.74 17.97
CA SER A 25 -36.37 11.74 17.89
C SER A 25 -37.34 12.08 16.76
N ALA A 26 -37.71 13.35 16.61
CA ALA A 26 -38.56 13.84 15.54
C ALA A 26 -37.91 13.65 14.17
N LEU A 27 -36.62 13.98 14.02
CA LEU A 27 -35.89 13.80 12.76
C LEU A 27 -35.85 12.33 12.34
N ILE A 28 -35.53 11.42 13.25
CA ILE A 28 -35.57 9.98 12.97
C ILE A 28 -36.98 9.53 12.57
N ALA A 29 -38.02 9.97 13.29
CA ALA A 29 -39.39 9.59 12.98
C ALA A 29 -39.82 10.08 11.58
N VAL A 30 -39.47 11.31 11.21
CA VAL A 30 -39.73 11.87 9.88
C VAL A 30 -39.00 11.07 8.80
N LEU A 31 -37.72 10.74 9.00
CA LEU A 31 -36.95 9.95 8.05
C LEU A 31 -37.50 8.52 7.91
N LYS A 32 -37.92 7.88 9.00
CA LYS A 32 -38.54 6.54 8.98
C LYS A 32 -39.88 6.53 8.25
N TYR A 33 -40.71 7.54 8.45
CA TYR A 33 -42.02 7.65 7.80
C TYR A 33 -41.90 7.96 6.29
N ASN A 34 -40.78 8.53 5.86
CA ASN A 34 -40.49 8.86 4.47
C ASN A 34 -39.27 8.07 3.96
N ASN A 35 -39.19 6.79 4.33
CA ASN A 35 -38.07 5.90 4.02
C ASN A 35 -37.96 5.54 2.53
N ASP A 36 -38.90 5.96 1.71
CA ASP A 36 -38.96 5.81 0.25
C ASP A 36 -38.80 7.14 -0.51
N LYS A 37 -38.88 8.28 0.18
CA LYS A 37 -38.87 9.61 -0.46
C LYS A 37 -37.51 10.27 -0.41
N VAL A 38 -36.75 10.12 -1.49
CA VAL A 38 -35.41 10.72 -1.63
C VAL A 38 -35.42 12.25 -1.47
N GLY A 39 -36.50 12.94 -1.87
CA GLY A 39 -36.60 14.39 -1.69
C GLY A 39 -36.48 14.84 -0.23
N VAL A 40 -36.92 14.01 0.74
CA VAL A 40 -36.75 14.31 2.16
C VAL A 40 -35.28 14.22 2.57
N LEU A 41 -34.54 13.23 2.04
CA LEU A 41 -33.11 13.09 2.27
C LEU A 41 -32.32 14.25 1.65
N CYS A 42 -32.65 14.63 0.42
CA CYS A 42 -32.04 15.79 -0.23
C CYS A 42 -32.20 17.05 0.61
N MET A 43 -33.41 17.31 1.14
CA MET A 43 -33.65 18.47 2.02
C MET A 43 -32.84 18.41 3.34
N VAL A 44 -32.63 17.22 3.92
CA VAL A 44 -31.73 17.07 5.09
C VAL A 44 -30.29 17.41 4.71
N LEU A 45 -29.81 16.87 3.59
CA LEU A 45 -28.46 17.14 3.09
C LEU A 45 -28.27 18.63 2.80
N ASP A 46 -29.21 19.27 2.11
CA ASP A 46 -29.18 20.70 1.82
C ASP A 46 -29.16 21.53 3.11
N SER A 47 -29.98 21.14 4.09
CA SER A 47 -30.01 21.82 5.39
C SER A 47 -28.67 21.69 6.13
N LEU A 48 -28.03 20.52 6.07
CA LEU A 48 -26.71 20.28 6.68
C LEU A 48 -25.59 21.04 5.97
N SER A 49 -25.57 21.01 4.63
CA SER A 49 -24.56 21.74 3.85
C SER A 49 -24.67 23.25 4.08
N ASN A 50 -25.89 23.80 4.08
CA ASN A 50 -26.11 25.23 4.39
C ASN A 50 -25.68 25.61 5.81
N LEU A 51 -25.84 24.72 6.79
CA LEU A 51 -25.36 24.94 8.16
C LEU A 51 -23.84 24.93 8.25
N CYS A 52 -23.18 23.98 7.59
CA CYS A 52 -21.72 23.88 7.58
C CYS A 52 -21.04 25.03 6.82
N GLU A 53 -21.70 25.57 5.79
CA GLU A 53 -21.23 26.74 5.04
C GLU A 53 -21.52 28.08 5.72
N GLY A 54 -22.14 28.07 6.91
CA GLY A 54 -22.48 29.30 7.65
C GLY A 54 -23.56 30.15 6.98
N LYS A 55 -24.24 29.63 5.95
CA LYS A 55 -25.35 30.31 5.25
C LYS A 55 -26.58 30.45 6.13
N VAL A 56 -26.64 29.74 7.25
CA VAL A 56 -27.73 29.81 8.21
C VAL A 56 -27.18 30.14 9.60
N SER A 57 -27.56 31.31 10.12
CA SER A 57 -27.17 31.77 11.46
C SER A 57 -27.87 30.92 12.53
N VAL A 58 -27.11 30.08 13.22
CA VAL A 58 -27.50 29.58 14.53
C VAL A 58 -27.21 30.71 15.53
N LYS A 59 -28.26 31.42 15.94
CA LYS A 59 -28.19 32.40 17.03
C LYS A 59 -27.96 31.64 18.34
N GLU A 60 -26.71 31.33 18.68
CA GLU A 60 -26.18 31.12 20.04
C GLU A 60 -24.80 30.44 19.96
N GLU A 61 -23.86 30.89 20.79
CA GLU A 61 -22.52 30.32 20.97
C GLU A 61 -22.60 28.88 21.49
N GLY A 62 -22.77 27.93 20.55
CA GLY A 62 -22.74 26.50 20.81
C GLY A 62 -21.43 25.85 20.37
N PRO A 63 -21.16 24.59 20.78
CA PRO A 63 -19.99 23.85 20.33
C PRO A 63 -19.98 23.75 18.81
N LYS A 64 -18.78 23.76 18.19
CA LYS A 64 -18.55 23.64 16.74
C LYS A 64 -19.64 22.79 16.06
N LEU A 65 -20.27 23.35 15.02
CA LEU A 65 -21.29 22.68 14.21
C LEU A 65 -20.67 21.43 13.56
N GLU A 66 -20.81 20.28 14.22
CA GLU A 66 -20.29 19.01 13.71
C GLU A 66 -21.38 18.25 12.97
N PRO A 67 -21.29 18.12 11.63
CA PRO A 67 -22.30 17.40 10.82
C PRO A 67 -22.49 15.94 11.30
N ASP A 68 -21.48 15.40 11.97
CA ASP A 68 -21.42 14.05 12.52
C ASP A 68 -22.53 13.76 13.55
N ARG A 69 -23.18 14.78 14.15
CA ARG A 69 -24.34 14.55 15.04
C ARG A 69 -25.55 14.04 14.28
N VAL A 70 -25.89 14.66 13.14
CA VAL A 70 -27.03 14.23 12.31
C VAL A 70 -26.65 12.99 11.51
N LEU A 71 -25.41 12.89 11.02
CA LEU A 71 -24.94 11.70 10.29
C LEU A 71 -24.97 10.42 11.15
N ARG A 72 -24.73 10.51 12.46
CA ARG A 72 -24.90 9.37 13.40
C ARG A 72 -26.33 8.81 13.42
N LEU A 73 -27.34 9.61 13.11
CA LEU A 73 -28.74 9.17 13.06
C LEU A 73 -29.04 8.38 11.78
N ILE A 74 -28.27 8.59 10.72
CA ILE A 74 -28.47 7.95 9.42
C ILE A 74 -28.30 6.44 9.52
N ALA A 75 -27.32 5.94 10.27
CA ALA A 75 -27.15 4.50 10.49
C ALA A 75 -28.38 3.85 11.16
N LYS A 76 -29.09 4.59 12.04
CA LYS A 76 -30.32 4.11 12.69
C LYS A 76 -31.52 4.16 11.75
N TRP A 77 -31.58 5.17 10.88
CA TRP A 77 -32.60 5.28 9.84
C TRP A 77 -32.41 4.27 8.72
N ALA A 78 -31.18 4.00 8.28
CA ALA A 78 -30.86 3.09 7.19
C ALA A 78 -31.48 1.69 7.39
N LYS A 79 -31.54 1.22 8.65
CA LYS A 79 -32.22 -0.04 9.03
C LYS A 79 -33.73 -0.09 8.75
N SER A 80 -34.36 1.05 8.51
CA SER A 80 -35.80 1.15 8.22
C SER A 80 -36.11 1.27 6.73
N VAL A 81 -35.08 1.37 5.87
CA VAL A 81 -35.26 1.42 4.42
C VAL A 81 -35.53 0.01 3.91
N GLY A 82 -36.64 -0.15 3.18
CA GLY A 82 -37.05 -1.44 2.63
C GLY A 82 -36.35 -1.79 1.31
N ASP A 83 -36.27 -0.82 0.39
CA ASP A 83 -35.64 -1.00 -0.93
C ASP A 83 -34.72 0.18 -1.25
N TRP A 84 -33.42 -0.12 -1.38
CA TRP A 84 -32.39 0.86 -1.67
C TRP A 84 -32.35 1.30 -3.13
N ASN A 85 -32.92 0.53 -4.08
CA ASN A 85 -32.86 0.83 -5.50
C ASN A 85 -33.49 2.19 -5.85
N PHE A 86 -34.56 2.57 -5.16
CA PHE A 86 -35.25 3.86 -5.36
C PHE A 86 -34.50 5.06 -4.78
N LEU A 87 -33.64 4.85 -3.77
CA LEU A 87 -32.94 5.93 -3.08
C LEU A 87 -31.52 6.14 -3.59
N VAL A 88 -30.79 5.04 -3.80
CA VAL A 88 -29.35 5.07 -4.13
C VAL A 88 -29.08 5.84 -5.40
N GLY A 89 -29.93 5.63 -6.40
CA GLY A 89 -29.82 6.35 -7.66
C GLY A 89 -29.83 7.87 -7.49
N PRO A 90 -30.96 8.48 -7.10
CA PRO A 90 -31.03 9.94 -7.00
C PRO A 90 -30.04 10.54 -6.00
N LEU A 91 -29.59 9.80 -4.98
CA LEU A 91 -28.50 10.23 -4.09
C LEU A 91 -27.15 10.34 -4.82
N ILE A 92 -26.85 9.40 -5.72
CA ILE A 92 -25.67 9.48 -6.59
C ILE A 92 -25.79 10.65 -7.56
N ASP A 93 -26.96 10.86 -8.17
CA ASP A 93 -27.17 12.02 -9.06
C ASP A 93 -26.97 13.33 -8.31
N LYS A 94 -27.43 13.42 -7.06
CA LYS A 94 -27.20 14.59 -6.21
C LYS A 94 -25.70 14.81 -5.97
N MET A 95 -24.92 13.75 -5.73
CA MET A 95 -23.47 13.86 -5.60
C MET A 95 -22.81 14.33 -6.89
N PHE A 96 -23.30 13.90 -8.06
CA PHE A 96 -22.80 14.39 -9.36
C PHE A 96 -23.21 15.84 -9.66
N ALA A 97 -24.37 16.28 -9.19
CA ALA A 97 -24.82 17.66 -9.31
C ALA A 97 -24.07 18.62 -8.37
N GLU A 98 -23.61 18.12 -7.22
CA GLU A 98 -22.91 18.91 -6.19
C GLU A 98 -21.57 18.24 -5.76
N PRO A 99 -20.58 18.09 -6.65
CA PRO A 99 -19.43 17.24 -6.41
C PRO A 99 -18.41 17.81 -5.41
N SER A 100 -18.52 19.10 -5.07
CA SER A 100 -17.75 19.75 -3.99
C SER A 100 -18.39 19.58 -2.60
N ASN A 101 -19.61 19.05 -2.50
CA ASN A 101 -20.37 18.94 -1.26
C ASN A 101 -19.92 17.72 -0.43
N ALA A 102 -18.97 17.94 0.47
CA ALA A 102 -18.42 16.88 1.33
C ALA A 102 -19.46 16.21 2.27
N ILE A 103 -20.59 16.85 2.56
CA ILE A 103 -21.65 16.26 3.40
C ILE A 103 -22.29 15.06 2.69
N ILE A 104 -22.47 15.14 1.37
CA ILE A 104 -23.03 14.03 0.58
C ILE A 104 -22.07 12.84 0.61
N VAL A 105 -20.76 13.08 0.46
CA VAL A 105 -19.72 12.04 0.56
C VAL A 105 -19.76 11.35 1.93
N LYS A 106 -19.83 12.13 3.02
CA LYS A 106 -19.93 11.59 4.37
C LYS A 106 -21.22 10.78 4.57
N PHE A 107 -22.35 11.27 4.04
CA PHE A 107 -23.62 10.56 4.11
C PHE A 107 -23.57 9.21 3.38
N LEU A 108 -23.04 9.17 2.15
CA LEU A 108 -22.90 7.94 1.38
C LEU A 108 -21.97 6.94 2.07
N SER A 109 -20.90 7.42 2.71
CA SER A 109 -20.00 6.58 3.52
C SER A 109 -20.74 5.89 4.66
N CYS A 110 -21.67 6.59 5.34
CA CYS A 110 -22.50 6.02 6.40
C CYS A 110 -23.46 4.90 5.94
N ILE A 111 -23.77 4.83 4.64
CA ILE A 111 -24.65 3.83 4.05
C ILE A 111 -23.92 2.91 3.06
N SER A 112 -22.59 2.90 3.07
CA SER A 112 -21.74 2.16 2.12
C SER A 112 -22.10 0.67 1.98
N GLU A 113 -22.41 0.00 3.08
CA GLU A 113 -22.86 -1.40 3.08
C GLU A 113 -24.19 -1.59 2.32
N HIS A 114 -25.09 -0.60 2.38
CA HIS A 114 -26.38 -0.61 1.70
C HIS A 114 -26.29 -0.19 0.23
N LEU A 115 -25.21 0.47 -0.20
CA LEU A 115 -24.97 0.73 -1.62
C LEU A 115 -24.81 -0.57 -2.41
N VAL A 116 -24.39 -1.66 -1.74
CA VAL A 116 -24.27 -2.98 -2.37
C VAL A 116 -25.63 -3.55 -2.77
N ASP A 117 -26.70 -3.23 -2.02
CA ASP A 117 -28.05 -3.72 -2.30
C ASP A 117 -28.60 -3.20 -3.65
N ALA A 118 -28.02 -2.11 -4.17
CA ALA A 118 -28.33 -1.52 -5.47
C ALA A 118 -27.08 -1.36 -6.35
N VAL A 119 -26.11 -2.27 -6.24
CA VAL A 119 -24.78 -2.15 -6.86
C VAL A 119 -24.84 -1.93 -8.37
N ASP A 120 -25.77 -2.57 -9.08
CA ASP A 120 -25.93 -2.39 -10.52
C ASP A 120 -26.32 -0.95 -10.87
N VAL A 121 -27.19 -0.33 -10.06
CA VAL A 121 -27.58 1.08 -10.22
C VAL A 121 -26.38 1.99 -9.96
N VAL A 122 -25.59 1.70 -8.92
CA VAL A 122 -24.38 2.46 -8.58
C VAL A 122 -23.38 2.42 -9.73
N LEU A 123 -23.00 1.21 -10.16
CA LEU A 123 -21.96 1.02 -11.17
C LEU A 123 -22.39 1.59 -12.53
N ASN A 124 -23.66 1.43 -12.93
CA ASN A 124 -24.15 2.01 -14.18
C ASN A 124 -24.11 3.55 -14.16
N ARG A 125 -24.52 4.19 -13.06
CA ARG A 125 -24.45 5.65 -12.92
C ARG A 125 -23.02 6.17 -12.93
N VAL A 126 -22.13 5.49 -12.22
CA VAL A 126 -20.69 5.80 -12.23
C VAL A 126 -20.11 5.65 -13.63
N LEU A 127 -20.40 4.55 -14.33
CA LEU A 127 -19.93 4.31 -15.69
C LEU A 127 -20.40 5.40 -16.65
N LEU A 128 -21.68 5.74 -16.63
CA LEU A 128 -22.25 6.82 -17.45
C LEU A 128 -21.58 8.16 -17.16
N GLN A 129 -21.42 8.52 -15.88
CA GLN A 129 -20.77 9.78 -15.49
C GLN A 129 -19.31 9.81 -15.94
N MET A 130 -18.58 8.70 -15.79
CA MET A 130 -17.18 8.62 -16.20
C MET A 130 -16.99 8.69 -17.72
N ARG A 131 -17.97 8.25 -18.52
CA ARG A 131 -17.96 8.35 -19.99
C ARG A 131 -18.29 9.76 -20.50
N VAL A 132 -19.20 10.47 -19.84
CA VAL A 132 -19.57 11.85 -20.20
C VAL A 132 -18.41 12.82 -19.95
N GLN A 133 -17.50 12.47 -19.03
CA GLN A 133 -16.30 13.25 -18.77
C GLN A 133 -15.31 13.12 -19.93
N ASN A 134 -15.30 14.12 -20.81
CA ASN A 134 -14.39 14.21 -21.95
C ASN A 134 -12.93 13.89 -21.56
N GLU A 135 -12.20 13.26 -22.49
CA GLU A 135 -10.76 13.04 -22.35
C GLU A 135 -10.05 14.40 -22.23
N MET A 136 -9.20 14.54 -21.20
CA MET A 136 -8.35 15.71 -21.09
C MET A 136 -7.23 15.58 -22.13
N ASN A 137 -7.16 16.56 -23.04
CA ASN A 137 -6.08 16.66 -24.02
C ASN A 137 -4.98 17.61 -23.52
N GLY A 138 -3.78 17.51 -24.11
CA GLY A 138 -2.66 18.39 -23.76
C GLY A 138 -3.01 19.88 -23.88
N ASN A 139 -3.87 20.23 -24.84
CA ASN A 139 -4.33 21.61 -25.05
C ASN A 139 -5.10 22.17 -23.84
N PHE A 140 -5.82 21.32 -23.09
CA PHE A 140 -6.55 21.73 -21.89
C PHE A 140 -5.61 22.20 -20.78
N LEU A 141 -4.48 21.51 -20.58
CA LEU A 141 -3.46 21.89 -19.60
C LEU A 141 -2.63 23.10 -20.08
N THR A 142 -2.20 23.11 -21.35
CA THR A 142 -1.34 24.19 -21.88
C THR A 142 -2.06 25.53 -21.96
N ASN A 143 -3.38 25.52 -22.24
CA ASN A 143 -4.19 26.73 -22.22
C ASN A 143 -4.26 27.39 -20.83
N TRP A 144 -3.97 26.63 -19.77
CA TRP A 144 -4.11 27.06 -18.38
C TRP A 144 -2.77 27.42 -17.74
N GLU A 145 -1.67 26.77 -18.13
CA GLU A 145 -0.30 27.17 -17.72
C GLU A 145 0.10 28.55 -18.26
N GLY A 146 -0.44 28.96 -19.41
CA GLY A 146 -0.17 30.28 -20.02
C GLY A 146 -1.10 31.41 -19.56
N ALA A 147 -2.20 31.11 -18.86
CA ALA A 147 -3.15 32.11 -18.40
C ALA A 147 -2.72 32.67 -17.03
N LYS A 148 -2.64 34.01 -16.89
CA LYS A 148 -2.57 34.63 -15.56
C LYS A 148 -3.76 34.12 -14.73
N VAL A 149 -3.49 33.32 -13.69
CA VAL A 149 -4.50 32.63 -12.89
C VAL A 149 -5.46 33.65 -12.28
N SER A 150 -6.61 33.84 -12.93
CA SER A 150 -7.70 34.62 -12.36
C SER A 150 -8.48 33.74 -11.39
N ALA A 151 -9.17 34.36 -10.42
CA ALA A 151 -10.00 33.62 -9.47
C ALA A 151 -11.05 32.72 -10.14
N VAL A 152 -11.52 33.10 -11.33
CA VAL A 152 -12.50 32.35 -12.15
C VAL A 152 -11.89 31.08 -12.74
N VAL A 153 -10.66 31.14 -13.26
CA VAL A 153 -9.96 29.96 -13.81
C VAL A 153 -9.68 28.94 -12.69
N SER A 154 -9.31 29.43 -11.49
CA SER A 154 -9.12 28.58 -10.31
C SER A 154 -10.40 27.84 -9.89
N THR A 155 -11.56 28.52 -9.90
CA THR A 155 -12.84 27.89 -9.52
C THR A 155 -13.30 26.86 -10.56
N GLN A 156 -13.11 27.14 -11.85
CA GLN A 156 -13.43 26.17 -12.91
C GLN A 156 -12.54 24.92 -12.84
N MET A 157 -11.25 25.09 -12.54
CA MET A 157 -10.32 23.97 -12.34
C MET A 157 -10.71 23.12 -11.13
N GLN A 158 -11.06 23.74 -10.01
CA GLN A 158 -11.55 23.04 -8.83
C GLN A 158 -12.83 22.26 -9.13
N GLN A 159 -13.79 22.87 -9.84
CA GLN A 159 -15.02 22.20 -10.22
C GLN A 159 -14.73 20.97 -11.11
N ALA A 160 -13.91 21.13 -12.15
CA ALA A 160 -13.52 20.02 -13.03
C ALA A 160 -12.81 18.89 -12.29
N LEU A 161 -11.96 19.22 -11.31
CA LEU A 161 -11.31 18.24 -10.43
C LEU A 161 -12.35 17.47 -9.61
N PHE A 162 -13.27 18.17 -8.94
CA PHE A 162 -14.32 17.53 -8.14
C PHE A 162 -15.24 16.66 -8.99
N ASP A 163 -15.63 17.13 -10.17
CA ASP A 163 -16.45 16.37 -11.12
C ASP A 163 -15.78 15.01 -11.43
N ARG A 164 -14.46 15.01 -11.67
CA ARG A 164 -13.68 13.81 -12.00
C ARG A 164 -13.37 12.90 -10.81
N LEU A 165 -13.23 13.47 -9.61
CA LEU A 165 -13.03 12.71 -8.37
C LEU A 165 -14.33 12.05 -7.88
N CYS A 166 -15.46 12.71 -8.05
CA CYS A 166 -16.77 12.27 -7.55
C CYS A 166 -17.10 10.78 -7.85
N PRO A 167 -17.05 10.30 -9.11
CA PRO A 167 -17.29 8.88 -9.40
C PRO A 167 -16.28 7.95 -8.72
N LEU A 168 -15.03 8.37 -8.58
CA LEU A 168 -13.99 7.58 -7.91
C LEU A 168 -14.21 7.49 -6.40
N LEU A 169 -14.69 8.58 -5.77
CA LEU A 169 -15.03 8.57 -4.35
C LEU A 169 -16.19 7.62 -4.05
N ILE A 170 -17.19 7.54 -4.93
CA ILE A 170 -18.27 6.54 -4.83
C ILE A 170 -17.69 5.13 -4.87
N LEU A 171 -16.83 4.83 -5.84
CA LEU A 171 -16.17 3.51 -5.94
C LEU A 171 -15.29 3.19 -4.73
N ARG A 172 -14.61 4.19 -4.16
CA ARG A 172 -13.79 4.04 -2.94
C ARG A 172 -14.62 3.60 -1.75
N MET A 173 -15.85 4.08 -1.62
CA MET A 173 -16.77 3.73 -0.53
C MET A 173 -17.33 2.31 -0.64
N LEU A 174 -17.29 1.69 -1.83
CA LEU A 174 -17.86 0.36 -2.02
C LEU A 174 -17.02 -0.73 -1.32
N PRO A 175 -17.66 -1.73 -0.71
CA PRO A 175 -16.97 -2.91 -0.18
C PRO A 175 -16.22 -3.70 -1.26
N LEU A 176 -15.13 -4.37 -0.86
CA LEU A 176 -14.26 -5.14 -1.79
C LEU A 176 -15.00 -6.25 -2.55
N ARG A 177 -16.07 -6.82 -1.95
CA ARG A 177 -16.91 -7.85 -2.59
C ARG A 177 -17.51 -7.40 -3.92
N VAL A 178 -17.78 -6.10 -4.09
CA VAL A 178 -18.26 -5.54 -5.38
C VAL A 178 -17.24 -5.73 -6.49
N PHE A 179 -15.96 -5.59 -6.18
CA PHE A 179 -14.85 -5.79 -7.13
C PHE A 179 -14.48 -7.27 -7.30
N SER A 180 -15.21 -8.20 -6.67
CA SER A 180 -14.90 -9.62 -6.75
C SER A 180 -15.84 -10.38 -7.69
N ASP A 181 -16.92 -9.74 -8.16
CA ASP A 181 -17.84 -10.32 -9.13
C ASP A 181 -17.32 -10.18 -10.57
N LEU A 182 -16.65 -11.22 -11.06
CA LEU A 182 -16.18 -11.31 -12.45
C LEU A 182 -17.31 -11.40 -13.49
N LYS A 183 -18.56 -11.65 -13.07
CA LYS A 183 -19.70 -11.73 -13.99
C LYS A 183 -20.31 -10.37 -14.28
N SER A 184 -19.97 -9.34 -13.51
CA SER A 184 -20.47 -7.98 -13.70
C SER A 184 -19.90 -7.36 -14.97
N SER A 185 -20.71 -7.29 -16.03
CA SER A 185 -20.33 -6.71 -17.31
C SER A 185 -20.05 -5.21 -17.24
N VAL A 186 -20.68 -4.51 -16.28
CA VAL A 186 -20.47 -3.08 -16.03
C VAL A 186 -19.10 -2.85 -15.38
N MET A 187 -18.68 -3.75 -14.49
CA MET A 187 -17.40 -3.67 -13.80
C MET A 187 -16.24 -4.14 -14.70
N TYR A 188 -16.41 -5.31 -15.33
CA TYR A 188 -15.43 -6.00 -16.15
C TYR A 188 -16.09 -6.36 -17.48
N SER A 189 -15.80 -5.64 -18.58
CA SER A 189 -16.44 -5.93 -19.86
C SER A 189 -16.25 -7.41 -20.26
N GLN A 190 -17.20 -7.98 -21.01
CA GLN A 190 -17.17 -9.42 -21.38
C GLN A 190 -15.82 -9.89 -22.01
N PRO A 191 -15.11 -9.08 -22.84
CA PRO A 191 -13.79 -9.43 -23.34
C PRO A 191 -12.72 -9.48 -22.24
N LEU A 192 -12.72 -8.54 -21.28
CA LEU A 192 -11.76 -8.50 -20.17
C LEU A 192 -11.89 -9.72 -19.25
N ALA A 193 -13.13 -10.16 -18.98
CA ALA A 193 -13.39 -11.35 -18.17
C ALA A 193 -13.00 -12.67 -18.88
N LYS A 194 -13.15 -12.74 -20.21
CA LYS A 194 -12.79 -13.93 -21.00
C LYS A 194 -11.29 -14.00 -21.33
N ASN A 195 -10.65 -12.86 -21.62
CA ASN A 195 -9.23 -12.78 -21.93
C ASN A 195 -8.33 -12.89 -20.68
N ALA A 196 -8.89 -12.64 -19.49
CA ALA A 196 -8.24 -12.98 -18.21
C ALA A 196 -7.84 -14.47 -18.11
N VAL A 197 -8.49 -15.35 -18.90
CA VAL A 197 -8.23 -16.81 -18.93
C VAL A 197 -7.12 -17.18 -19.92
N LEU A 198 -6.80 -16.33 -20.91
CA LEU A 198 -5.71 -16.56 -21.87
C LEU A 198 -4.55 -15.59 -21.63
N TYR A 199 -3.46 -16.11 -21.05
CA TYR A 199 -2.24 -15.38 -20.68
C TYR A 199 -1.44 -14.72 -21.83
N ASN A 200 -1.99 -14.54 -23.03
CA ASN A 200 -1.26 -14.12 -24.23
C ASN A 200 -2.02 -13.15 -25.18
N ALA A 201 -3.11 -12.50 -24.74
CA ALA A 201 -3.77 -11.51 -25.59
C ALA A 201 -3.10 -10.13 -25.45
N ASP A 202 -2.79 -9.50 -26.58
CA ASP A 202 -2.28 -8.14 -26.69
C ASP A 202 -3.41 -7.15 -26.28
N ILE A 203 -3.50 -6.82 -24.98
CA ILE A 203 -4.53 -5.92 -24.43
C ILE A 203 -4.13 -4.46 -24.69
N ASN A 204 -3.96 -4.09 -25.97
CA ASN A 204 -3.71 -2.70 -26.37
C ASN A 204 -4.99 -1.85 -26.47
N ALA A 205 -6.16 -2.46 -26.25
CA ALA A 205 -7.42 -1.76 -26.09
C ALA A 205 -8.05 -2.19 -24.77
N ILE A 206 -7.71 -1.49 -23.68
CA ILE A 206 -8.60 -1.49 -22.52
C ILE A 206 -9.91 -0.90 -23.00
N ASP A 207 -10.92 -1.75 -23.05
CA ASP A 207 -12.28 -1.37 -23.40
C ASP A 207 -12.76 -0.30 -22.40
N GLN A 208 -12.87 0.94 -22.86
CA GLN A 208 -13.40 2.07 -22.09
C GLN A 208 -14.90 1.88 -21.78
N ASP A 209 -15.49 0.75 -22.19
CA ASP A 209 -16.89 0.44 -21.94
C ASP A 209 -17.18 -0.09 -20.53
N CYS A 210 -16.18 -0.30 -19.66
CA CYS A 210 -16.41 -0.74 -18.28
C CYS A 210 -15.70 0.12 -17.23
N VAL A 211 -16.15 0.01 -15.97
CA VAL A 211 -15.58 0.77 -14.84
C VAL A 211 -14.09 0.45 -14.65
N ALA A 212 -13.70 -0.83 -14.68
CA ALA A 212 -12.30 -1.22 -14.56
C ALA A 212 -11.42 -0.61 -15.65
N GLY A 213 -11.93 -0.56 -16.88
CA GLY A 213 -11.19 0.01 -18.01
C GLY A 213 -10.98 1.51 -17.88
N LEU A 214 -12.02 2.24 -17.48
CA LEU A 214 -11.92 3.68 -17.23
C LEU A 214 -11.02 4.02 -16.03
N LEU A 215 -11.01 3.18 -14.99
CA LEU A 215 -10.08 3.33 -13.86
C LEU A 215 -8.63 3.22 -14.32
N LEU A 216 -8.29 2.18 -15.09
CA LEU A 216 -6.95 1.98 -15.63
C LEU A 216 -6.53 3.13 -16.54
N HIS A 217 -7.44 3.58 -17.43
CA HIS A 217 -7.19 4.71 -18.30
C HIS A 217 -6.85 5.99 -17.52
N ARG A 218 -7.66 6.32 -16.51
CA ARG A 218 -7.42 7.50 -15.66
C ARG A 218 -6.12 7.39 -14.88
N ALA A 219 -5.83 6.23 -14.29
CA ALA A 219 -4.60 6.01 -13.53
C ALA A 219 -3.33 6.24 -14.37
N LEU A 220 -3.37 5.87 -15.66
CA LEU A 220 -2.20 5.87 -16.56
C LEU A 220 -2.13 7.08 -17.50
N SER A 221 -3.13 7.97 -17.48
CA SER A 221 -3.20 9.12 -18.38
C SER A 221 -2.33 10.29 -17.90
N LYS A 222 -1.41 10.75 -18.76
CA LYS A 222 -0.51 11.88 -18.47
C LYS A 222 -1.24 13.21 -18.27
N PHE A 223 -2.39 13.38 -18.92
CA PHE A 223 -3.17 14.63 -18.90
C PHE A 223 -4.22 14.66 -17.78
N GLU A 224 -4.36 13.59 -17.01
CA GLU A 224 -5.28 13.52 -15.88
C GLU A 224 -4.74 14.28 -14.65
N PHE A 225 -5.63 14.83 -13.82
CA PHE A 225 -5.24 15.44 -12.55
C PHE A 225 -4.52 14.44 -11.66
N GLU A 226 -3.48 14.90 -10.94
CA GLU A 226 -2.66 14.03 -10.11
C GLU A 226 -3.48 13.30 -9.03
N ASP A 227 -4.40 13.99 -8.37
CA ASP A 227 -5.28 13.40 -7.34
C ASP A 227 -6.22 12.34 -7.93
N VAL A 228 -6.73 12.59 -9.14
CA VAL A 228 -7.57 11.63 -9.87
C VAL A 228 -6.76 10.41 -10.27
N ARG A 229 -5.52 10.58 -10.75
CA ARG A 229 -4.62 9.46 -11.06
C ARG A 229 -4.32 8.60 -9.85
N LYS A 230 -3.94 9.24 -8.73
CA LYS A 230 -3.60 8.53 -7.48
C LYS A 230 -4.79 7.73 -6.96
N LEU A 231 -5.97 8.35 -6.92
CA LEU A 231 -7.20 7.67 -6.48
C LEU A 231 -7.60 6.56 -7.45
N ALA A 232 -7.50 6.79 -8.76
CA ALA A 232 -7.79 5.76 -9.76
C ALA A 232 -6.82 4.56 -9.64
N ALA A 233 -5.53 4.80 -9.41
CA ALA A 233 -4.54 3.76 -9.18
C ALA A 233 -4.79 2.98 -7.87
N GLU A 234 -5.25 3.65 -6.80
CA GLU A 234 -5.72 2.98 -5.58
C GLU A 234 -6.87 2.01 -5.89
N LEU A 235 -7.88 2.50 -6.61
CA LEU A 235 -9.06 1.73 -6.99
C LEU A 235 -8.72 0.60 -7.96
N CYS A 236 -7.74 0.78 -8.84
CA CYS A 236 -7.21 -0.29 -9.68
C CYS A 236 -6.70 -1.45 -8.83
N GLY A 237 -6.02 -1.19 -7.71
CA GLY A 237 -5.59 -2.25 -6.80
C GLY A 237 -6.73 -3.08 -6.20
N ARG A 238 -7.95 -2.54 -6.16
CA ARG A 238 -9.14 -3.27 -5.70
C ARG A 238 -9.75 -4.16 -6.78
N ILE A 239 -9.40 -4.00 -8.07
CA ILE A 239 -9.88 -4.85 -9.17
C ILE A 239 -9.46 -6.30 -8.94
N HIS A 240 -10.29 -7.26 -9.39
CA HIS A 240 -9.96 -8.69 -9.33
C HIS A 240 -8.60 -9.00 -9.99
N PRO A 241 -7.69 -9.79 -9.37
CA PRO A 241 -6.33 -9.99 -9.86
C PRO A 241 -6.24 -10.55 -11.29
N GLN A 242 -7.20 -11.42 -11.65
CA GLN A 242 -7.32 -11.99 -12.99
C GLN A 242 -7.54 -10.94 -14.09
N VAL A 243 -8.13 -9.78 -13.77
CA VAL A 243 -8.33 -8.67 -14.72
C VAL A 243 -7.23 -7.62 -14.57
N LEU A 244 -6.83 -7.33 -13.33
CA LEU A 244 -5.84 -6.31 -13.01
C LEU A 244 -4.46 -6.64 -13.59
N PHE A 245 -3.93 -7.84 -13.30
CA PHE A 245 -2.54 -8.14 -13.59
C PHE A 245 -2.20 -8.29 -15.07
N PRO A 246 -3.03 -8.90 -15.93
CA PRO A 246 -2.78 -8.89 -17.37
C PRO A 246 -2.64 -7.45 -17.91
N SER A 247 -3.56 -6.58 -17.50
CA SER A 247 -3.58 -5.18 -17.93
C SER A 247 -2.38 -4.41 -17.42
N ILE A 248 -2.12 -4.46 -16.11
CA ILE A 248 -0.99 -3.74 -15.48
C ILE A 248 0.36 -4.29 -15.94
N CYS A 249 0.50 -5.60 -16.14
CA CYS A 249 1.75 -6.18 -16.63
C CYS A 249 2.08 -5.66 -18.03
N SER A 250 1.10 -5.60 -18.94
CA SER A 250 1.29 -5.02 -20.28
C SER A 250 1.71 -3.55 -20.22
N HIS A 251 0.98 -2.75 -19.43
CA HIS A 251 1.27 -1.32 -19.30
C HIS A 251 2.61 -1.04 -18.63
N LEU A 252 2.98 -1.84 -17.63
CA LEU A 252 4.28 -1.76 -16.97
C LEU A 252 5.41 -2.10 -17.94
N GLU A 253 5.26 -3.16 -18.75
CA GLU A 253 6.23 -3.55 -19.76
C GLU A 253 6.46 -2.44 -20.80
N HIS A 254 5.40 -1.87 -21.36
CA HIS A 254 5.51 -0.72 -22.26
C HIS A 254 6.14 0.49 -21.55
N ALA A 255 5.75 0.78 -20.31
CA ALA A 255 6.29 1.91 -19.55
C ALA A 255 7.78 1.75 -19.23
N VAL A 256 8.25 0.53 -18.99
CA VAL A 256 9.68 0.22 -18.83
C VAL A 256 10.42 0.48 -20.15
N ILE A 257 9.89 0.02 -21.28
CA ILE A 257 10.51 0.25 -22.60
C ILE A 257 10.58 1.75 -22.94
N SER A 258 9.50 2.49 -22.67
CA SER A 258 9.41 3.93 -22.98
C SER A 258 9.94 4.85 -21.87
N GLN A 259 10.50 4.29 -20.79
CA GLN A 259 10.94 5.01 -19.59
C GLN A 259 9.89 5.97 -19.00
N ASP A 260 8.62 5.56 -19.01
CA ASP A 260 7.49 6.36 -18.54
C ASP A 260 7.29 6.20 -17.03
N ILE A 261 8.04 7.00 -16.25
CA ILE A 261 8.06 6.95 -14.79
C ILE A 261 6.66 7.15 -14.18
N LEU A 262 5.83 7.98 -14.79
CA LEU A 262 4.47 8.25 -14.31
C LEU A 262 3.61 6.98 -14.37
N LYS A 263 3.63 6.29 -15.51
CA LYS A 263 2.92 5.01 -15.66
C LYS A 263 3.49 3.92 -14.77
N ILE A 264 4.82 3.86 -14.63
CA ILE A 264 5.48 2.93 -13.70
C ILE A 264 4.95 3.14 -12.27
N LYS A 265 4.93 4.38 -11.77
CA LYS A 265 4.44 4.69 -10.43
C LYS A 265 2.96 4.32 -10.24
N ALA A 266 2.10 4.60 -11.23
CA ALA A 266 0.69 4.21 -11.18
C ALA A 266 0.50 2.68 -11.17
N CYS A 267 1.27 1.95 -12.00
CA CYS A 267 1.28 0.49 -12.00
C CYS A 267 1.74 -0.08 -10.65
N LEU A 268 2.85 0.43 -10.11
CA LEU A 268 3.38 0.02 -8.80
C LEU A 268 2.34 0.25 -7.70
N PHE A 269 1.72 1.43 -7.66
CA PHE A 269 0.72 1.75 -6.64
C PHE A 269 -0.50 0.82 -6.74
N SER A 270 -0.94 0.48 -7.96
CA SER A 270 -2.02 -0.48 -8.19
C SER A 270 -1.65 -1.89 -7.71
N ILE A 271 -0.43 -2.36 -8.01
CA ILE A 271 0.06 -3.68 -7.57
C ILE A 271 0.18 -3.73 -6.05
N CYS A 272 0.82 -2.74 -5.43
CA CYS A 272 0.98 -2.65 -3.98
C CYS A 272 -0.38 -2.65 -3.27
N THR A 273 -1.33 -1.85 -3.76
CA THR A 273 -2.69 -1.81 -3.20
C THR A 273 -3.39 -3.17 -3.35
N SER A 274 -3.19 -3.86 -4.47
CA SER A 274 -3.72 -5.21 -4.68
C SER A 274 -3.13 -6.23 -3.69
N LEU A 275 -1.82 -6.20 -3.48
CA LEU A 275 -1.15 -7.06 -2.49
C LEU A 275 -1.68 -6.82 -1.08
N VAL A 276 -1.90 -5.56 -0.68
CA VAL A 276 -2.42 -5.21 0.65
C VAL A 276 -3.88 -5.61 0.81
N VAL A 277 -4.73 -5.33 -0.18
CA VAL A 277 -6.20 -5.47 -0.04
C VAL A 277 -6.68 -6.88 -0.37
N ARG A 278 -6.01 -7.60 -1.29
CA ARG A 278 -6.40 -8.95 -1.74
C ARG A 278 -5.45 -10.04 -1.29
N GLY A 279 -4.27 -9.70 -0.79
CA GLY A 279 -3.34 -10.66 -0.19
C GLY A 279 -3.03 -11.83 -1.11
N MET A 280 -3.45 -13.02 -0.69
CA MET A 280 -3.11 -14.28 -1.35
C MET A 280 -3.64 -14.42 -2.77
N ASP A 281 -4.82 -13.87 -3.06
CA ASP A 281 -5.40 -13.90 -4.41
C ASP A 281 -4.50 -13.17 -5.41
N SER A 282 -3.78 -12.16 -4.91
CA SER A 282 -2.84 -11.40 -5.70
C SER A 282 -1.47 -12.09 -5.78
N VAL A 283 -0.90 -12.51 -4.65
CA VAL A 283 0.45 -13.10 -4.62
C VAL A 283 0.55 -14.43 -5.40
N SER A 284 -0.56 -15.17 -5.50
CA SER A 284 -0.62 -16.47 -6.18
C SER A 284 -0.76 -16.34 -7.70
N HIS A 285 -0.92 -15.12 -8.24
CA HIS A 285 -1.17 -14.94 -9.66
C HIS A 285 0.12 -15.17 -10.50
N PRO A 286 0.09 -15.98 -11.57
CA PRO A 286 1.28 -16.36 -12.33
C PRO A 286 2.06 -15.17 -12.91
N LEU A 287 1.36 -14.10 -13.32
CA LEU A 287 2.00 -12.90 -13.88
C LEU A 287 2.85 -12.12 -12.88
N LEU A 288 2.75 -12.37 -11.57
CA LEU A 288 3.65 -11.73 -10.62
C LEU A 288 5.11 -12.10 -10.83
N VAL A 289 5.39 -13.29 -11.38
CA VAL A 289 6.75 -13.67 -11.77
C VAL A 289 7.28 -12.75 -12.88
N LYS A 290 6.45 -12.42 -13.87
CA LYS A 290 6.80 -11.47 -14.95
C LYS A 290 6.93 -10.05 -14.40
N ILE A 291 6.00 -9.63 -13.56
CA ILE A 291 6.05 -8.31 -12.90
C ILE A 291 7.34 -8.17 -12.09
N ARG A 292 7.73 -9.16 -11.28
CA ARG A 292 8.99 -9.18 -10.53
C ARG A 292 10.21 -8.91 -11.43
N LYS A 293 10.30 -9.57 -12.58
CA LYS A 293 11.38 -9.33 -13.56
C LYS A 293 11.37 -7.89 -14.09
N LEU A 294 10.19 -7.31 -14.34
CA LEU A 294 10.07 -5.90 -14.75
C LEU A 294 10.52 -4.95 -13.64
N LEU A 295 10.21 -5.25 -12.37
CA LEU A 295 10.70 -4.47 -11.23
C LEU A 295 12.23 -4.50 -11.14
N GLU A 296 12.83 -5.66 -11.32
CA GLU A 296 14.28 -5.82 -11.33
C GLU A 296 14.95 -5.01 -12.44
N ASN A 297 14.34 -4.98 -13.64
CA ASN A 297 14.83 -4.14 -14.74
C ASN A 297 14.84 -2.65 -14.37
N ILE A 298 13.83 -2.17 -13.64
CA ILE A 298 13.76 -0.76 -13.16
C ILE A 298 14.83 -0.51 -12.08
N LEU A 299 15.07 -1.48 -11.19
CA LEU A 299 16.11 -1.38 -10.15
C LEU A 299 17.53 -1.34 -10.72
N LEU A 300 17.72 -1.79 -11.97
CA LEU A 300 19.00 -1.71 -12.68
C LEU A 300 19.22 -0.36 -13.41
N TRP A 301 18.22 0.53 -13.43
CA TRP A 301 18.36 1.82 -14.08
C TRP A 301 19.36 2.72 -13.35
N PRO A 302 20.17 3.50 -14.08
CA PRO A 302 21.01 4.51 -13.46
C PRO A 302 20.12 5.61 -12.85
N SER A 303 20.42 6.00 -11.61
CA SER A 303 19.70 7.04 -10.88
C SER A 303 20.65 7.93 -10.10
N LEU A 304 20.25 9.17 -9.88
CA LEU A 304 20.86 10.10 -8.93
C LEU A 304 19.99 10.20 -7.68
N ASP A 305 20.58 10.57 -6.54
CA ASP A 305 19.83 10.69 -5.29
C ASP A 305 18.72 11.75 -5.42
N GLY A 306 17.49 11.35 -5.08
CA GLY A 306 16.29 12.19 -5.11
C GLY A 306 15.64 12.42 -6.47
N ASP A 307 16.17 11.85 -7.56
CA ASP A 307 15.57 11.98 -8.89
C ASP A 307 14.26 11.18 -9.06
N GLU A 308 13.61 11.32 -10.21
CA GLU A 308 12.33 10.62 -10.46
C GLU A 308 12.52 9.10 -10.62
N VAL A 309 13.70 8.65 -11.06
CA VAL A 309 14.05 7.23 -11.24
C VAL A 309 14.21 6.55 -9.89
N SER A 310 14.96 7.16 -8.97
CA SER A 310 15.15 6.68 -7.60
C SER A 310 13.81 6.57 -6.87
N LYS A 311 12.87 7.50 -7.07
CA LYS A 311 11.49 7.37 -6.54
C LYS A 311 10.77 6.15 -7.08
N ALA A 312 10.92 5.83 -8.37
CA ALA A 312 10.34 4.62 -8.97
C ALA A 312 11.01 3.34 -8.43
N GLN A 313 12.33 3.37 -8.23
CA GLN A 313 13.08 2.27 -7.62
C GLN A 313 12.66 2.01 -6.17
N HIS A 314 12.45 3.05 -5.37
CA HIS A 314 11.87 2.91 -4.01
C HIS A 314 10.48 2.27 -4.07
N GLY A 315 9.65 2.63 -5.04
CA GLY A 315 8.38 1.96 -5.28
C GLY A 315 8.53 0.48 -5.65
N CYS A 316 9.56 0.10 -6.41
CA CYS A 316 9.86 -1.29 -6.73
C CYS A 316 10.34 -2.07 -5.48
N ILE A 317 11.21 -1.47 -4.67
CA ILE A 317 11.67 -2.02 -3.39
C ILE A 317 10.47 -2.33 -2.49
N ASP A 318 9.57 -1.36 -2.35
CA ASP A 318 8.37 -1.50 -1.54
C ASP A 318 7.39 -2.55 -2.07
N CYS A 319 7.27 -2.65 -3.40
CA CYS A 319 6.43 -3.66 -4.04
C CYS A 319 6.97 -5.08 -3.77
N LEU A 320 8.28 -5.30 -3.94
CA LEU A 320 8.92 -6.58 -3.63
C LEU A 320 8.81 -6.94 -2.13
N ALA A 321 8.97 -5.95 -1.24
CA ALA A 321 8.78 -6.15 0.19
C ALA A 321 7.34 -6.58 0.52
N LEU A 322 6.33 -5.95 -0.09
CA LEU A 322 4.93 -6.35 0.07
C LEU A 322 4.65 -7.75 -0.48
N MET A 323 5.29 -8.15 -1.59
CA MET A 323 5.19 -9.53 -2.08
C MET A 323 5.72 -10.53 -1.05
N ILE A 324 6.88 -10.26 -0.42
CA ILE A 324 7.44 -11.09 0.66
C ILE A 324 6.50 -11.16 1.86
N CYS A 325 6.01 -10.01 2.34
CA CYS A 325 5.11 -9.96 3.50
C CYS A 325 3.82 -10.75 3.24
N THR A 326 3.26 -10.63 2.04
CA THR A 326 2.03 -11.34 1.65
C THR A 326 2.28 -12.84 1.52
N GLU A 327 3.40 -13.25 0.95
CA GLU A 327 3.79 -14.66 0.82
C GLU A 327 3.94 -15.34 2.19
N LEU A 328 4.56 -14.65 3.17
CA LEU A 328 4.81 -15.22 4.49
C LEU A 328 3.60 -15.24 5.42
N TYR A 329 2.60 -14.40 5.18
CA TYR A 329 1.31 -14.47 5.87
C TYR A 329 0.65 -15.85 5.74
N ARG A 330 0.93 -16.59 4.65
CA ARG A 330 0.45 -17.96 4.39
C ARG A 330 0.96 -19.00 5.39
N MET A 331 2.14 -18.82 5.99
CA MET A 331 2.80 -19.92 6.73
C MET A 331 2.20 -20.18 8.12
N ASP A 332 1.33 -19.29 8.63
CA ASP A 332 0.65 -19.47 9.93
C ASP A 332 -0.76 -20.08 9.81
N SER A 333 -1.44 -20.00 8.66
CA SER A 333 -2.79 -20.59 8.49
C SER A 333 -2.80 -22.11 8.28
N LEU A 334 -1.62 -22.71 8.22
CA LEU A 334 -1.37 -24.15 8.18
C LEU A 334 -0.75 -24.58 9.52
N GLU A 335 -1.54 -24.53 10.60
CA GLU A 335 -1.13 -24.81 11.99
C GLU A 335 -0.65 -26.27 12.27
N ASP A 336 -0.33 -27.09 11.27
CA ASP A 336 0.09 -28.50 11.47
C ASP A 336 1.28 -28.96 10.62
N PHE A 337 2.12 -28.05 10.11
CA PHE A 337 3.32 -28.43 9.38
C PHE A 337 4.59 -28.31 10.22
N ASN A 338 5.09 -29.46 10.68
CA ASN A 338 6.47 -29.61 11.13
C ASN A 338 7.41 -29.02 10.07
N PHE A 339 8.08 -27.91 10.41
CA PHE A 339 9.01 -27.19 9.54
C PHE A 339 10.16 -28.06 9.02
N ASP A 340 10.44 -29.20 9.67
CA ASP A 340 11.47 -30.17 9.26
C ASP A 340 11.11 -31.02 8.03
N LYS A 341 9.86 -31.02 7.54
CA LYS A 341 9.43 -31.88 6.42
C LYS A 341 9.35 -31.20 5.05
N MET A 342 9.53 -29.89 4.95
CA MET A 342 9.32 -29.18 3.68
C MET A 342 10.46 -29.33 2.66
N THR A 343 11.54 -30.04 3.01
CA THR A 343 12.62 -30.44 2.09
C THR A 343 12.41 -31.82 1.46
N ILE A 344 11.33 -32.56 1.77
CA ILE A 344 11.16 -33.94 1.28
C ILE A 344 9.73 -34.19 0.78
N VAL A 345 9.34 -33.61 -0.35
CA VAL A 345 8.37 -34.27 -1.26
C VAL A 345 8.83 -34.02 -2.69
N GLY A 346 9.70 -34.90 -3.18
CA GLY A 346 9.93 -35.07 -4.61
C GLY A 346 8.67 -35.66 -5.24
N GLY A 347 7.87 -34.81 -5.87
CA GLY A 347 6.82 -35.23 -6.80
C GLY A 347 7.30 -34.96 -8.22
N ASN A 348 7.50 -36.01 -9.00
CA ASN A 348 7.76 -35.96 -10.43
C ASN A 348 6.56 -35.32 -11.13
N ASP A 349 6.65 -34.03 -11.45
CA ASP A 349 5.87 -33.39 -12.51
C ASP A 349 6.73 -32.28 -13.13
N HIS A 350 7.03 -32.44 -14.42
CA HIS A 350 7.79 -31.50 -15.24
C HIS A 350 6.97 -30.23 -15.53
N VAL A 351 6.81 -29.37 -14.51
CA VAL A 351 6.36 -27.98 -14.67
C VAL A 351 7.45 -27.08 -14.08
N ASP A 352 8.02 -26.22 -14.93
CA ASP A 352 9.16 -25.31 -14.71
C ASP A 352 9.43 -24.94 -13.24
N THR A 353 10.49 -25.51 -12.66
CA THR A 353 10.91 -25.30 -11.27
C THR A 353 11.28 -23.84 -10.95
N ALA A 354 11.43 -22.98 -11.98
CA ALA A 354 11.62 -21.53 -11.84
C ALA A 354 10.38 -20.80 -11.28
N THR A 355 9.20 -21.42 -11.37
CA THR A 355 7.94 -20.88 -10.82
C THR A 355 7.74 -21.15 -9.33
N LYS A 356 8.64 -21.89 -8.66
CA LYS A 356 8.51 -22.29 -7.24
C LYS A 356 9.42 -21.55 -6.26
N MET A 357 10.34 -20.69 -6.72
CA MET A 357 11.19 -19.94 -5.79
C MET A 357 10.40 -18.79 -5.15
N SER A 358 10.36 -18.77 -3.81
CA SER A 358 9.74 -17.68 -3.05
C SER A 358 10.38 -16.35 -3.40
N VAL A 359 9.62 -15.25 -3.26
CA VAL A 359 10.18 -13.90 -3.50
C VAL A 359 11.30 -13.62 -2.50
N LEU A 360 11.16 -14.10 -1.27
CA LEU A 360 12.21 -13.97 -0.25
C LEU A 360 13.48 -14.72 -0.62
N ASP A 361 13.38 -15.97 -1.06
CA ASP A 361 14.55 -16.77 -1.47
C ASP A 361 15.27 -16.10 -2.64
N HIS A 362 14.51 -15.59 -3.61
CA HIS A 362 15.05 -14.85 -4.74
C HIS A 362 15.82 -13.60 -4.30
N VAL A 363 15.23 -12.77 -3.43
CA VAL A 363 15.86 -11.53 -2.95
C VAL A 363 17.13 -11.81 -2.15
N ILE A 364 17.12 -12.84 -1.29
CA ILE A 364 18.32 -13.25 -0.54
C ILE A 364 19.40 -13.73 -1.50
N HIS A 365 19.04 -14.53 -2.51
CA HIS A 365 19.99 -15.02 -3.50
C HIS A 365 20.62 -13.87 -4.31
N GLN A 366 19.82 -12.91 -4.77
CA GLN A 366 20.33 -11.73 -5.49
C GLN A 366 21.22 -10.84 -4.62
N LEU A 367 20.94 -10.75 -3.32
CA LEU A 367 21.80 -10.04 -2.37
C LEU A 367 23.13 -10.77 -2.14
N ALA A 368 23.10 -12.09 -1.95
CA ALA A 368 24.27 -12.89 -1.57
C ALA A 368 25.15 -13.30 -2.77
N GLN A 369 24.58 -13.50 -3.97
CA GLN A 369 25.26 -14.14 -5.12
C GLN A 369 25.94 -15.46 -4.73
N ASP A 370 25.27 -16.26 -3.92
CA ASP A 370 25.83 -17.53 -3.47
C ASP A 370 25.57 -18.61 -4.51
N ASP A 371 26.59 -18.94 -5.32
CA ASP A 371 26.58 -20.07 -6.25
C ASP A 371 26.45 -21.42 -5.52
N ASN A 372 26.86 -21.51 -4.24
CA ASN A 372 26.91 -22.77 -3.50
C ASN A 372 25.58 -23.17 -2.83
N ILE A 373 24.59 -22.28 -2.74
CA ILE A 373 23.28 -22.63 -2.15
C ILE A 373 22.40 -23.41 -3.16
N LEU A 374 22.73 -23.38 -4.46
CA LEU A 374 21.93 -23.99 -5.53
C LEU A 374 22.51 -25.30 -6.12
N VAL A 375 23.73 -25.69 -5.75
CA VAL A 375 24.41 -26.87 -6.33
C VAL A 375 23.67 -28.18 -6.04
N SER A 376 22.78 -28.24 -5.05
CA SER A 376 22.02 -29.46 -4.76
C SER A 376 20.66 -29.57 -5.46
N HIS A 377 20.07 -28.51 -6.04
CA HIS A 377 18.66 -28.62 -6.50
C HIS A 377 18.26 -27.99 -7.84
N LEU A 378 19.05 -27.16 -8.52
CA LEU A 378 18.58 -26.54 -9.77
C LEU A 378 19.70 -26.38 -10.81
N ARG A 379 20.00 -27.45 -11.54
CA ARG A 379 20.64 -27.28 -12.87
C ARG A 379 19.57 -26.76 -13.83
N PHE A 380 19.56 -25.45 -14.06
CA PHE A 380 18.93 -24.91 -15.26
C PHE A 380 19.89 -25.09 -16.43
N HIS A 381 19.43 -25.77 -17.48
CA HIS A 381 19.98 -25.64 -18.82
C HIS A 381 19.66 -24.23 -19.33
N HIS A 382 20.41 -23.22 -18.88
CA HIS A 382 20.73 -22.13 -19.78
C HIS A 382 21.80 -22.69 -20.73
N GLY A 383 21.51 -22.71 -22.03
CA GLY A 383 22.56 -22.92 -23.02
C GLY A 383 23.69 -21.95 -22.71
N ASN A 384 24.91 -22.48 -22.62
CA ASN A 384 26.16 -21.77 -22.34
C ASN A 384 26.15 -20.36 -22.97
N SER A 385 25.92 -19.33 -22.17
CA SER A 385 26.19 -17.94 -22.55
C SER A 385 27.35 -17.42 -21.70
N PRO A 386 28.44 -16.92 -22.31
CA PRO A 386 29.70 -16.63 -21.63
C PRO A 386 29.71 -15.23 -21.00
N ASN A 387 28.78 -14.92 -20.09
CA ASN A 387 28.71 -13.62 -19.41
C ASN A 387 28.11 -13.74 -17.99
N ASP A 388 28.76 -14.46 -17.07
CA ASP A 388 28.50 -14.33 -15.64
C ASP A 388 29.19 -13.06 -15.12
N ALA A 389 28.67 -11.90 -15.51
CA ALA A 389 29.08 -10.64 -14.90
C ALA A 389 28.45 -10.56 -13.49
N PRO A 390 29.22 -10.23 -12.44
CA PRO A 390 28.67 -10.10 -11.09
C PRO A 390 27.57 -9.04 -11.09
N VAL A 391 26.43 -9.36 -10.46
CA VAL A 391 25.30 -8.42 -10.33
C VAL A 391 25.79 -7.10 -9.71
N PRO A 392 25.45 -5.93 -10.27
CA PRO A 392 25.96 -4.65 -9.82
C PRO A 392 25.69 -4.38 -8.34
N ALA A 393 26.65 -3.80 -7.62
CA ALA A 393 26.51 -3.45 -6.22
C ALA A 393 25.25 -2.58 -5.92
N PRO A 394 24.88 -1.57 -6.73
CA PRO A 394 23.65 -0.79 -6.51
C PRO A 394 22.38 -1.64 -6.49
N PHE A 395 22.31 -2.67 -7.33
CA PHE A 395 21.17 -3.58 -7.37
C PHE A 395 21.11 -4.47 -6.12
N ARG A 396 22.27 -4.97 -5.66
CA ARG A 396 22.36 -5.73 -4.40
C ARG A 396 21.94 -4.86 -3.21
N LEU A 397 22.31 -3.58 -3.20
CA LEU A 397 21.84 -2.62 -2.18
C LEU A 397 20.31 -2.46 -2.22
N CYS A 398 19.70 -2.47 -3.41
CA CYS A 398 18.23 -2.49 -3.52
C CYS A 398 17.64 -3.75 -2.88
N MET A 399 18.25 -4.93 -3.06
CA MET A 399 17.80 -6.17 -2.39
C MET A 399 17.92 -6.09 -0.86
N ALA A 400 18.98 -5.49 -0.34
CA ALA A 400 19.08 -5.21 1.10
C ALA A 400 17.95 -4.29 1.58
N ASN A 401 17.65 -3.23 0.82
CA ASN A 401 16.54 -2.32 1.11
C ASN A 401 15.16 -3.00 1.02
N VAL A 402 14.99 -4.00 0.14
CA VAL A 402 13.78 -4.85 0.12
C VAL A 402 13.61 -5.59 1.43
N LEU A 403 14.67 -6.20 1.96
CA LEU A 403 14.62 -6.90 3.25
C LEU A 403 14.37 -5.96 4.42
N ILE A 404 14.96 -4.75 4.41
CA ILE A 404 14.69 -3.70 5.40
C ILE A 404 13.22 -3.27 5.36
N SER A 405 12.68 -2.98 4.16
CA SER A 405 11.27 -2.60 3.99
C SER A 405 10.32 -3.73 4.41
N ALA A 406 10.69 -5.00 4.16
CA ALA A 406 9.95 -6.16 4.63
C ALA A 406 9.94 -6.27 6.17
N CYS A 407 11.08 -6.04 6.84
CA CYS A 407 11.14 -6.01 8.31
C CYS A 407 10.12 -5.03 8.92
N GLN A 408 9.96 -3.86 8.29
CA GLN A 408 9.07 -2.80 8.77
C GLN A 408 7.57 -3.12 8.58
N LYS A 409 7.24 -3.86 7.53
CA LYS A 409 5.85 -4.05 7.07
C LYS A 409 5.26 -5.41 7.42
N ILE A 410 6.08 -6.37 7.84
CA ILE A 410 5.62 -7.74 8.09
C ILE A 410 4.67 -7.79 9.30
N SER A 411 3.60 -8.57 9.18
CA SER A 411 2.68 -8.84 10.29
C SER A 411 3.36 -9.66 11.40
N ASP A 412 2.80 -9.63 12.61
CA ASP A 412 3.36 -10.37 13.75
C ASP A 412 3.50 -11.87 13.47
N SER A 413 2.54 -12.47 12.75
CA SER A 413 2.58 -13.86 12.27
C SER A 413 3.78 -14.16 11.38
N GLY A 414 4.12 -13.26 10.46
CA GLY A 414 5.20 -13.46 9.49
C GLY A 414 6.61 -13.29 10.08
N LYS A 415 6.76 -12.67 11.26
CA LYS A 415 8.07 -12.31 11.83
C LYS A 415 9.00 -13.51 12.04
N LYS A 416 8.47 -14.60 12.62
CA LYS A 416 9.26 -15.82 12.89
C LYS A 416 9.71 -16.51 11.59
N PRO A 417 8.82 -16.85 10.64
CA PRO A 417 9.23 -17.41 9.35
C PRO A 417 10.23 -16.54 8.59
N PHE A 418 10.06 -15.22 8.62
CA PHE A 418 10.96 -14.28 7.95
C PHE A 418 12.36 -14.29 8.58
N ALA A 419 12.44 -14.14 9.90
CA ALA A 419 13.71 -14.21 10.64
C ALA A 419 14.44 -15.53 10.39
N TRP A 420 13.69 -16.64 10.43
CA TRP A 420 14.23 -17.99 10.24
C TRP A 420 14.85 -18.22 8.86
N LYS A 421 14.20 -17.75 7.78
CA LYS A 421 14.73 -17.88 6.42
C LYS A 421 15.89 -16.93 6.13
N MET A 422 15.78 -15.69 6.62
CA MET A 422 16.69 -14.61 6.25
C MET A 422 17.98 -14.59 7.09
N LEU A 423 17.89 -14.63 8.42
CA LEU A 423 19.05 -14.38 9.29
C LEU A 423 20.19 -15.40 9.11
N PRO A 424 19.95 -16.73 9.10
CA PRO A 424 21.03 -17.71 8.94
C PRO A 424 21.85 -17.50 7.66
N ARG A 425 21.17 -17.20 6.55
CA ARG A 425 21.80 -17.01 5.24
C ARG A 425 22.65 -15.74 5.20
N LEU A 426 22.14 -14.64 5.78
CA LEU A 426 22.91 -13.39 5.85
C LEU A 426 24.10 -13.50 6.81
N ILE A 427 23.95 -14.21 7.93
CA ILE A 427 25.05 -14.49 8.87
C ILE A 427 26.17 -15.25 8.15
N HIS A 428 25.83 -16.34 7.47
CA HIS A 428 26.81 -17.12 6.72
C HIS A 428 27.47 -16.31 5.60
N PHE A 429 26.67 -15.55 4.85
CA PHE A 429 27.17 -14.73 3.75
C PHE A 429 28.17 -13.65 4.21
N LEU A 430 27.90 -12.99 5.35
CA LEU A 430 28.79 -11.95 5.90
C LEU A 430 30.21 -12.45 6.18
N GLU A 431 30.37 -13.72 6.54
CA GLU A 431 31.67 -14.34 6.79
C GLU A 431 32.46 -14.56 5.49
N ALA A 432 31.77 -14.75 4.36
CA ALA A 432 32.36 -15.07 3.07
C ALA A 432 32.63 -13.85 2.18
N THR A 433 31.81 -12.79 2.27
CA THR A 433 31.92 -11.64 1.37
C THR A 433 33.08 -10.70 1.70
N LYS A 434 33.72 -10.17 0.66
CA LYS A 434 34.83 -9.19 0.75
C LYS A 434 34.40 -7.76 0.46
N ASP A 435 33.18 -7.55 -0.06
CA ASP A 435 32.68 -6.22 -0.41
C ASP A 435 32.16 -5.50 0.85
N SER A 436 32.86 -4.44 1.25
CA SER A 436 32.56 -3.73 2.50
C SER A 436 31.24 -2.96 2.47
N VAL A 437 30.80 -2.49 1.29
CA VAL A 437 29.54 -1.77 1.12
C VAL A 437 28.37 -2.75 1.24
N ILE A 438 28.48 -3.92 0.61
CA ILE A 438 27.46 -4.98 0.73
C ILE A 438 27.41 -5.56 2.15
N ARG A 439 28.56 -5.71 2.82
CA ARG A 439 28.58 -6.13 4.24
C ARG A 439 27.89 -5.11 5.14
N ALA A 440 28.18 -3.81 4.98
CA ALA A 440 27.50 -2.76 5.73
C ALA A 440 25.98 -2.81 5.52
N ALA A 441 25.51 -3.01 4.29
CA ALA A 441 24.09 -3.15 3.99
C ALA A 441 23.47 -4.40 4.64
N CYS A 442 24.15 -5.55 4.65
CA CYS A 442 23.66 -6.75 5.34
C CYS A 442 23.58 -6.53 6.86
N ILE A 443 24.54 -5.82 7.47
CA ILE A 443 24.49 -5.46 8.89
C ILE A 443 23.30 -4.51 9.16
N GLN A 444 22.99 -3.59 8.23
CA GLN A 444 21.80 -2.74 8.33
C GLN A 444 20.49 -3.54 8.23
N VAL A 445 20.43 -4.58 7.40
CA VAL A 445 19.30 -5.53 7.37
C VAL A 445 19.14 -6.20 8.72
N MET A 446 20.23 -6.70 9.31
CA MET A 446 20.21 -7.33 10.64
C MET A 446 19.77 -6.34 11.73
N PHE A 447 20.22 -5.09 11.67
CA PHE A 447 19.75 -4.03 12.57
C PHE A 447 18.22 -3.85 12.46
N SER A 448 17.70 -3.74 11.24
CA SER A 448 16.26 -3.61 10.99
C SER A 448 15.49 -4.83 11.50
N ALA A 449 16.05 -6.03 11.33
CA ALA A 449 15.48 -7.27 11.83
C ALA A 449 15.37 -7.28 13.36
N VAL A 450 16.43 -6.90 14.09
CA VAL A 450 16.39 -6.82 15.56
C VAL A 450 15.37 -5.78 16.02
N TYR A 451 15.30 -4.64 15.34
CA TYR A 451 14.43 -3.53 15.72
C TYR A 451 12.94 -3.86 15.50
N HIS A 452 12.58 -4.47 14.37
CA HIS A 452 11.17 -4.69 14.01
C HIS A 452 10.63 -6.10 14.28
N LEU A 453 11.47 -7.13 14.22
CA LEU A 453 11.03 -8.52 14.42
C LEU A 453 11.01 -8.94 15.89
N LYS A 454 11.66 -8.16 16.78
CA LYS A 454 11.64 -8.35 18.24
C LYS A 454 12.05 -9.79 18.63
N SER A 455 11.33 -10.45 19.54
CA SER A 455 11.62 -11.82 20.00
C SER A 455 11.78 -12.88 18.90
N ALA A 456 11.33 -12.63 17.66
CA ALA A 456 11.60 -13.55 16.55
C ALA A 456 13.10 -13.72 16.23
N VAL A 457 13.96 -12.77 16.63
CA VAL A 457 15.41 -12.86 16.42
C VAL A 457 16.15 -13.62 17.54
N LEU A 458 15.45 -14.02 18.60
CA LEU A 458 16.04 -14.66 19.78
C LEU A 458 16.98 -15.83 19.46
N PRO A 459 16.69 -16.75 18.51
CA PRO A 459 17.59 -17.85 18.18
C PRO A 459 18.95 -17.43 17.62
N TYR A 460 19.08 -16.18 17.16
CA TYR A 460 20.24 -15.66 16.45
C TYR A 460 20.96 -14.53 17.20
N SER A 461 20.44 -14.12 18.36
CA SER A 461 20.91 -12.95 19.10
C SER A 461 22.40 -13.00 19.45
N SER A 462 22.92 -14.17 19.84
CA SER A 462 24.34 -14.37 20.13
C SER A 462 25.21 -14.21 18.89
N ASN A 463 24.81 -14.77 17.74
CA ASN A 463 25.52 -14.58 16.48
C ASN A 463 25.52 -13.10 16.05
N LEU A 464 24.38 -12.43 16.18
CA LEU A 464 24.24 -11.01 15.87
C LEU A 464 25.13 -10.12 16.75
N LEU A 465 25.26 -10.46 18.04
CA LEU A 465 26.20 -9.78 18.95
C LEU A 465 27.66 -9.98 18.48
N THR A 466 28.05 -11.21 18.18
CA THR A 466 29.42 -11.51 17.70
C THR A 466 29.75 -10.76 16.41
N ILE A 467 28.82 -10.75 15.46
CA ILE A 467 28.96 -9.99 14.20
C ILE A 467 29.15 -8.51 14.52
N SER A 468 28.26 -7.93 15.34
CA SER A 468 28.34 -6.53 15.73
C SER A 468 29.69 -6.17 16.36
N LEU A 469 30.20 -6.99 17.30
CA LEU A 469 31.52 -6.76 17.91
C LEU A 469 32.66 -6.84 16.89
N SER A 470 32.66 -7.86 16.04
CA SER A 470 33.72 -8.10 15.07
C SER A 470 33.87 -6.96 14.05
N PHE A 471 32.75 -6.46 13.52
CA PHE A 471 32.74 -5.37 12.54
C PHE A 471 32.93 -4.01 13.19
N LEU A 472 32.50 -3.82 14.44
CA LEU A 472 32.77 -2.60 15.18
C LEU A 472 34.28 -2.43 15.47
N GLU A 473 34.99 -3.53 15.73
CA GLU A 473 36.45 -3.55 15.96
C GLU A 473 37.25 -3.39 14.67
N LYS A 474 36.91 -4.12 13.60
CA LYS A 474 37.77 -4.29 12.41
C LYS A 474 37.15 -3.85 11.07
N GLY A 475 35.92 -3.35 11.07
CA GLY A 475 35.22 -2.96 9.86
C GLY A 475 35.69 -1.62 9.26
N SER A 476 35.18 -1.30 8.07
CA SER A 476 35.24 0.04 7.49
C SER A 476 34.31 1.00 8.25
N ASP A 477 34.44 2.32 8.03
CA ASP A 477 33.60 3.31 8.73
C ASP A 477 32.09 3.05 8.60
N GLN A 478 31.64 2.61 7.42
CA GLN A 478 30.23 2.26 7.18
C GLN A 478 29.82 0.98 7.92
N GLU A 479 30.68 -0.03 7.91
CA GLU A 479 30.44 -1.30 8.63
C GLU A 479 30.41 -1.07 10.14
N ARG A 480 31.32 -0.25 10.66
CA ARG A 480 31.42 0.09 12.08
C ARG A 480 30.20 0.87 12.56
N MET A 481 29.74 1.84 11.78
CA MET A 481 28.51 2.57 12.09
C MET A 481 27.27 1.65 12.04
N ALA A 482 27.15 0.78 11.04
CA ALA A 482 26.08 -0.20 10.97
C ALA A 482 26.12 -1.18 12.15
N ALA A 483 27.33 -1.64 12.53
CA ALA A 483 27.55 -2.54 13.65
C ALA A 483 27.22 -1.90 15.00
N ALA A 484 27.55 -0.62 15.19
CA ALA A 484 27.17 0.14 16.38
C ALA A 484 25.64 0.27 16.51
N LYS A 485 24.93 0.53 15.39
CA LYS A 485 23.46 0.57 15.37
C LYS A 485 22.84 -0.80 15.69
N LEU A 486 23.41 -1.88 15.14
CA LEU A 486 22.99 -3.24 15.48
C LEU A 486 23.17 -3.54 16.97
N LEU A 487 24.33 -3.18 17.56
CA LEU A 487 24.58 -3.33 19.00
C LEU A 487 23.55 -2.56 19.83
N ALA A 488 23.32 -1.29 19.46
CA ALA A 488 22.33 -0.44 20.10
C ALA A 488 20.95 -1.09 20.12
N SER A 489 20.52 -1.63 18.97
CA SER A 489 19.22 -2.29 18.85
C SER A 489 19.13 -3.59 19.64
N LEU A 490 20.20 -4.38 19.72
CA LEU A 490 20.24 -5.61 20.52
C LEU A 490 20.12 -5.30 22.01
N MET A 491 20.84 -4.27 22.47
CA MET A 491 20.73 -3.79 23.84
C MET A 491 19.35 -3.18 24.13
N ALA A 492 18.74 -2.47 23.19
CA ALA A 492 17.41 -1.89 23.36
C ALA A 492 16.26 -2.89 23.16
N SER A 493 16.55 -4.17 22.90
CA SER A 493 15.56 -5.20 22.62
C SER A 493 14.82 -5.68 23.88
N GLU A 494 13.88 -6.61 23.69
CA GLU A 494 13.10 -7.23 24.77
C GLU A 494 14.00 -7.98 25.76
N ASP A 495 13.58 -8.06 27.03
CA ASP A 495 14.39 -8.62 28.12
C ASP A 495 14.90 -10.04 27.84
N VAL A 496 14.13 -10.85 27.12
CA VAL A 496 14.53 -12.20 26.70
C VAL A 496 15.74 -12.20 25.76
N VAL A 497 15.79 -11.23 24.83
CA VAL A 497 16.91 -11.05 23.90
C VAL A 497 18.11 -10.49 24.67
N VAL A 498 17.91 -9.48 25.52
CA VAL A 498 18.98 -8.89 26.34
C VAL A 498 19.61 -9.95 27.26
N LYS A 499 18.78 -10.79 27.90
CA LYS A 499 19.25 -11.90 28.73
C LYS A 499 20.10 -12.90 27.95
N SER A 500 19.71 -13.21 26.70
CA SER A 500 20.47 -14.13 25.84
C SER A 500 21.86 -13.61 25.45
N ILE A 501 22.06 -12.28 25.40
CA ILE A 501 23.35 -11.65 25.05
C ILE A 501 24.18 -11.23 26.27
N SER A 502 23.63 -11.37 27.48
CA SER A 502 24.25 -10.89 28.74
C SER A 502 25.69 -11.35 28.94
N GLY A 503 26.01 -12.60 28.59
CA GLY A 503 27.36 -13.15 28.69
C GLY A 503 28.41 -12.44 27.83
N GLY A 504 28.00 -11.74 26.76
CA GLY A 504 28.90 -10.98 25.89
C GLY A 504 29.04 -9.49 26.24
N LEU A 505 28.24 -8.96 27.18
CA LEU A 505 28.22 -7.52 27.50
C LEU A 505 29.53 -7.00 28.12
N LEU A 506 30.31 -7.87 28.78
CA LEU A 506 31.65 -7.51 29.27
C LEU A 506 32.60 -7.21 28.11
N GLY A 507 32.53 -8.00 27.03
CA GLY A 507 33.28 -7.75 25.80
C GLY A 507 32.85 -6.46 25.11
N VAL A 508 31.54 -6.18 25.10
CA VAL A 508 30.98 -4.92 24.61
C VAL A 508 31.59 -3.72 25.35
N ARG A 509 31.58 -3.73 26.69
CA ARG A 509 32.12 -2.62 27.50
C ARG A 509 33.60 -2.36 27.22
N SER A 510 34.40 -3.42 27.13
CA SER A 510 35.83 -3.34 26.78
C SER A 510 36.04 -2.68 25.41
N LEU A 511 35.32 -3.14 24.40
CA LEU A 511 35.46 -2.64 23.03
C LEU A 511 35.01 -1.17 22.90
N LEU A 512 33.84 -0.82 23.46
CA LEU A 512 33.33 0.55 23.42
C LEU A 512 34.28 1.54 24.10
N SER A 513 34.84 1.17 25.26
CA SER A 513 35.82 2.01 25.96
C SER A 513 37.09 2.24 25.13
N SER A 514 37.57 1.21 24.42
CA SER A 514 38.70 1.33 23.50
C SER A 514 38.40 2.32 22.37
N ILE A 515 37.24 2.20 21.72
CA ILE A 515 36.83 3.06 20.61
C ILE A 515 36.66 4.52 21.05
N CYS A 516 35.99 4.76 22.19
CA CYS A 516 35.83 6.12 22.72
C CYS A 516 37.16 6.84 22.98
N SER A 517 38.24 6.10 23.24
CA SER A 517 39.55 6.66 23.56
C SER A 517 40.51 6.76 22.36
N LYS A 518 40.35 5.90 21.34
CA LYS A 518 41.36 5.72 20.28
C LYS A 518 40.86 5.97 18.86
N ASP A 519 39.54 6.11 18.67
CA ASP A 519 38.98 6.18 17.32
C ASP A 519 39.16 7.53 16.65
N THR A 520 39.24 7.56 15.32
CA THR A 520 39.35 8.81 14.55
C THR A 520 38.01 9.42 14.16
N SER A 521 36.91 8.65 14.20
CA SER A 521 35.57 9.13 13.82
C SER A 521 34.82 9.72 15.01
N ALA A 522 34.60 11.04 14.99
CA ALA A 522 33.86 11.75 16.04
C ALA A 522 32.41 11.26 16.18
N GLU A 523 31.76 10.91 15.06
CA GLU A 523 30.39 10.41 15.05
C GLU A 523 30.31 9.02 15.72
N LEU A 524 31.23 8.11 15.36
CA LEU A 524 31.28 6.78 15.95
C LEU A 524 31.62 6.83 17.45
N GLN A 525 32.55 7.70 17.86
CA GLN A 525 32.85 7.93 19.26
C GLN A 525 31.63 8.40 20.04
N GLN A 526 30.84 9.32 19.49
CA GLN A 526 29.64 9.83 20.16
C GLN A 526 28.61 8.72 20.36
N VAL A 527 28.36 7.90 19.34
CA VAL A 527 27.45 6.73 19.44
C VAL A 527 27.97 5.74 20.48
N CYS A 528 29.26 5.41 20.45
CA CYS A 528 29.87 4.46 21.38
C CYS A 528 29.87 4.96 22.84
N ARG A 529 30.02 6.26 23.07
CA ARG A 529 29.90 6.86 24.41
C ARG A 529 28.49 6.68 24.98
N THR A 530 27.46 6.99 24.19
CA THR A 530 26.06 6.76 24.59
C THR A 530 25.81 5.28 24.90
N LEU A 531 26.32 4.36 24.07
CA LEU A 531 26.17 2.92 24.31
C LEU A 531 26.89 2.47 25.59
N LEU A 532 28.08 2.99 25.86
CA LEU A 532 28.86 2.66 27.05
C LEU A 532 28.14 3.09 28.34
N GLU A 533 27.49 4.25 28.33
CA GLU A 533 26.64 4.71 29.43
C GLU A 533 25.46 3.74 29.64
N CYS A 534 24.80 3.31 28.57
CA CYS A 534 23.69 2.36 28.64
C CYS A 534 24.10 0.98 29.18
N VAL A 535 25.27 0.46 28.81
CA VAL A 535 25.80 -0.81 29.36
C VAL A 535 26.14 -0.65 30.84
N SER A 536 26.59 0.52 31.28
CA SER A 536 27.03 0.74 32.66
C SER A 536 25.88 0.93 33.66
N LEU A 537 24.67 1.21 33.15
CA LEU A 537 23.44 1.40 33.94
C LEU A 537 22.59 0.11 34.08
N ARG A 538 22.95 -0.95 33.37
CA ARG A 538 22.28 -2.27 33.39
C ARG A 538 23.20 -3.31 33.98
#